data_AF-A0A7J7NS32-F1
#
_entry.id   AF-A0A7J7NS32-F1
#
_cell.length_a   1.000
_cell.length_b   1.000
_cell.length_c   1.000
_cell.angle_alpha   90.00
_cell.angle_beta   90.00
_cell.angle_gamma   90.00
#
_symmetry.space_group_name_H-M   'P 1'
#
loop_
_entity.id
_entity.type
_entity.pdbx_description
1 polymer ?
#
loop_
_entity_poly.entity_id
_entity_poly.type
_entity_poly.pdbx_seq_one_letter_code
_entity_poly.pdbx_strand_id
1 'polypeptide(L)'
;MTFSEGNYEEMEIMDEEEVEEREDGLNVAEKTAADNQETINQEIESSCLRVEDLEGLLEVEKKSSAELQKELDVAREREEHTLVYSVEYAEEYEVLFSQYEDRLDDNVKLSLKLEEAKRQVEQKIATILSRDLALNQLTNKLAWLKEKAASGSRHEDELVEYRIRALNEEISDMKCNVCTLNEQLLKKEIELDTA
;
A
#
# COMPACT_ATOMS: atom_id res chain seq x y z
N MET A 1 72.58 -87.03 81.08
CA MET A 1 71.86 -85.79 80.74
C MET A 1 72.90 -84.78 80.28
N THR A 2 72.89 -84.40 79.01
CA THR A 2 73.77 -83.38 78.42
C THR A 2 72.98 -82.58 77.38
N PHE A 3 73.12 -81.26 77.46
CA PHE A 3 72.52 -80.20 76.64
C PHE A 3 73.16 -80.10 75.23
N SER A 4 72.43 -79.50 74.27
CA SER A 4 72.94 -78.55 73.25
C SER A 4 71.73 -77.79 72.64
N GLU A 5 71.62 -76.47 72.84
CA GLU A 5 71.98 -75.36 71.90
C GLU A 5 70.98 -75.24 70.72
N GLY A 6 70.31 -74.12 70.40
CA GLY A 6 70.49 -72.71 70.73
C GLY A 6 70.81 -71.90 69.47
N ASN A 7 69.80 -71.54 68.66
CA ASN A 7 69.93 -70.63 67.50
C ASN A 7 69.36 -69.25 67.87
N TYR A 8 70.15 -68.18 67.71
CA TYR A 8 69.70 -66.79 67.73
C TYR A 8 69.90 -66.19 66.34
N GLU A 9 68.89 -65.45 65.86
CA GLU A 9 68.88 -64.72 64.59
C GLU A 9 69.87 -63.55 64.61
N GLU A 10 70.62 -63.39 63.52
CA GLU A 10 71.49 -62.23 63.25
C GLU A 10 70.65 -60.96 63.10
N MET A 11 70.87 -60.00 63.98
CA MET A 11 70.34 -58.65 63.89
C MET A 11 71.50 -57.76 63.38
N GLU A 12 71.44 -57.34 62.11
CA GLU A 12 72.37 -56.35 61.57
C GLU A 12 72.20 -55.02 62.32
N ILE A 13 73.25 -54.61 63.03
CA ILE A 13 73.33 -53.33 63.72
C ILE A 13 73.86 -52.33 62.68
N MET A 14 73.03 -51.39 62.24
CA MET A 14 73.46 -50.27 61.39
C MET A 14 74.37 -49.33 62.19
N ASP A 15 75.41 -48.81 61.53
CA ASP A 15 76.36 -47.85 62.09
C ASP A 15 75.68 -46.48 62.34
N GLU A 16 76.07 -45.78 63.42
CA GLU A 16 75.46 -44.51 63.87
C GLU A 16 75.49 -43.40 62.79
N GLU A 17 76.50 -43.39 61.90
CA GLU A 17 76.58 -42.46 60.76
C GLU A 17 75.49 -42.69 59.69
N GLU A 18 75.06 -43.95 59.46
CA GLU A 18 73.98 -44.25 58.50
C GLU A 18 72.59 -43.86 59.04
N VAL A 19 72.44 -43.79 60.37
CA VAL A 19 71.21 -43.32 61.02
C VAL A 19 71.09 -41.80 60.90
N GLU A 20 72.18 -41.07 61.12
CA GLU A 20 72.24 -39.60 61.02
C GLU A 20 71.98 -39.11 59.58
N GLU A 21 72.61 -39.72 58.56
CA GLU A 21 72.36 -39.37 57.15
C GLU A 21 70.91 -39.67 56.72
N ARG A 22 70.28 -40.72 57.27
CA ARG A 22 68.86 -41.02 57.01
C ARG A 22 67.93 -40.03 57.71
N GLU A 23 68.24 -39.61 58.93
CA GLU A 23 67.45 -38.59 59.64
C GLU A 23 67.56 -37.21 58.98
N ASP A 24 68.75 -36.82 58.53
CA ASP A 24 68.94 -35.59 57.75
C ASP A 24 68.25 -35.65 56.39
N GLY A 25 68.32 -36.79 55.69
CA GLY A 25 67.59 -37.03 54.45
C GLY A 25 66.05 -37.00 54.63
N LEU A 26 65.54 -37.54 55.74
CA LEU A 26 64.13 -37.48 56.11
C LEU A 26 63.69 -36.04 56.43
N ASN A 27 64.48 -35.29 57.21
CA ASN A 27 64.19 -33.89 57.54
C ASN A 27 64.17 -33.00 56.28
N VAL A 28 65.07 -33.23 55.32
CA VAL A 28 65.08 -32.52 54.04
C VAL A 28 63.86 -32.91 53.19
N ALA A 29 63.50 -34.19 53.13
CA ALA A 29 62.33 -34.65 52.39
C ALA A 29 61.01 -34.13 52.98
N GLU A 30 60.86 -34.13 54.31
CA GLU A 30 59.69 -33.56 55.00
C GLU A 30 59.55 -32.06 54.77
N LYS A 31 60.66 -31.32 54.85
CA LYS A 31 60.68 -29.88 54.55
C LYS A 31 60.31 -29.59 53.09
N THR A 32 60.84 -30.36 52.15
CA THR A 32 60.53 -30.21 50.72
C THR A 32 59.07 -30.58 50.43
N ALA A 33 58.52 -31.57 51.12
CA ALA A 33 57.10 -31.92 51.03
C ALA A 33 56.19 -30.83 51.60
N ALA A 34 56.60 -30.20 52.72
CA ALA A 34 55.88 -29.08 53.31
C ALA A 34 55.86 -27.84 52.39
N ASP A 35 57.01 -27.47 51.81
CA ASP A 35 57.13 -26.35 50.87
C ASP A 35 56.31 -26.57 49.59
N ASN A 36 56.29 -27.82 49.07
CA ASN A 36 55.44 -28.20 47.94
C ASN A 36 53.95 -28.13 48.29
N GLN A 37 53.57 -28.57 49.49
CA GLN A 37 52.18 -28.49 49.96
C GLN A 37 51.71 -27.04 50.12
N GLU A 38 52.58 -26.15 50.62
CA GLU A 38 52.29 -24.72 50.71
C GLU A 38 52.09 -24.09 49.33
N THR A 39 52.95 -24.42 48.37
CA THR A 39 52.84 -23.95 46.98
C THR A 39 51.52 -24.41 46.34
N ILE A 40 51.14 -25.68 46.53
CA ILE A 40 49.86 -26.22 46.05
C ILE A 40 48.68 -25.49 46.69
N ASN A 41 48.73 -25.23 48.00
CA ASN A 41 47.66 -24.52 48.70
C ASN A 41 47.48 -23.08 48.17
N GLN A 42 48.58 -22.38 47.86
CA GLN A 42 48.53 -21.04 47.25
C GLN A 42 47.93 -21.08 45.83
N GLU A 43 48.26 -22.09 45.02
CA GLU A 43 47.66 -22.27 43.69
C GLU A 43 46.16 -22.61 43.77
N ILE A 44 45.74 -23.38 44.77
CA ILE A 44 44.33 -23.68 45.04
C ILE A 44 43.59 -22.40 45.43
N GLU A 45 44.09 -21.61 46.38
CA GLU A 45 43.48 -20.33 46.77
C GLU A 45 43.37 -19.38 45.57
N SER A 46 44.44 -19.24 44.79
CA SER A 46 44.44 -18.42 43.57
C SER A 46 43.42 -18.92 42.54
N SER A 47 43.30 -20.25 42.38
CA SER A 47 42.32 -20.84 41.47
C SER A 47 40.88 -20.66 41.95
N CYS A 48 40.62 -20.76 43.25
CA CYS A 48 39.32 -20.48 43.84
C CYS A 48 38.87 -19.04 43.59
N LEU A 49 39.75 -18.05 43.83
CA LEU A 49 39.45 -16.64 43.55
C LEU A 49 39.10 -16.39 42.08
N ARG A 50 39.87 -16.97 41.15
CA ARG A 50 39.56 -16.86 39.71
C ARG A 50 38.22 -17.49 39.33
N VAL A 51 37.84 -18.60 39.98
CA VAL A 51 36.55 -19.24 39.73
C VAL A 51 35.42 -18.33 40.17
N GLU A 52 35.52 -17.72 41.35
CA GLU A 52 34.55 -16.74 41.85
C GLU A 52 34.41 -15.53 40.91
N ASP A 53 35.54 -15.00 40.40
CA ASP A 53 35.53 -13.91 39.42
C ASP A 53 34.84 -14.31 38.11
N LEU A 54 35.11 -15.51 37.59
CA LEU A 54 34.49 -16.03 36.37
C LEU A 54 32.99 -16.29 36.54
N GLU A 55 32.56 -16.79 37.71
CA GLU A 55 31.14 -16.95 38.03
C GLU A 55 30.42 -15.60 38.09
N GLY A 56 31.07 -14.58 38.65
CA GLY A 56 30.57 -13.21 38.65
C GLY A 56 30.39 -12.65 37.24
N LEU A 57 31.40 -12.81 36.37
CA LEU A 57 31.32 -12.39 34.97
C LEU A 57 30.23 -13.13 34.20
N LEU A 58 30.10 -14.45 34.40
CA LEU A 58 29.07 -15.25 33.77
C LEU A 58 27.66 -14.79 34.15
N GLU A 59 27.44 -14.41 35.42
CA GLU A 59 26.15 -13.91 35.88
C GLU A 59 25.82 -12.54 35.29
N VAL A 60 26.82 -11.65 35.15
CA VAL A 60 26.66 -10.37 34.45
C VAL A 60 26.31 -10.58 32.98
N GLU A 61 26.99 -11.51 32.31
CA GLU A 61 26.76 -11.80 30.90
C GLU A 61 25.39 -12.44 30.64
N LYS A 62 24.93 -13.33 31.53
CA LYS A 62 23.56 -13.87 31.49
C LYS A 62 22.50 -12.78 31.61
N LYS A 63 22.70 -11.82 32.52
CA LYS A 63 21.78 -10.68 32.68
C LYS A 63 21.76 -9.79 31.44
N SER A 64 22.93 -9.44 30.93
CA SER A 64 23.09 -8.66 29.69
C SER A 64 22.43 -9.35 28.49
N SER A 65 22.64 -10.67 28.34
CA SER A 65 22.01 -11.47 27.29
C SER A 65 20.48 -11.51 27.42
N ALA A 66 19.96 -11.64 28.64
CA ALA A 66 18.51 -11.60 28.88
C ALA A 66 17.90 -10.21 28.59
N GLU A 67 18.63 -9.13 28.84
CA GLU A 67 18.21 -7.77 28.49
C GLU A 67 18.19 -7.56 26.97
N LEU A 68 19.25 -7.97 26.27
CA LEU A 68 19.31 -7.92 24.80
C LEU A 68 18.20 -8.76 24.16
N GLN A 69 17.88 -9.92 24.72
CA GLN A 69 16.77 -10.74 24.22
C GLN A 69 15.42 -10.02 24.36
N LYS A 70 15.17 -9.36 25.50
CA LYS A 70 13.96 -8.55 25.68
C LYS A 70 13.88 -7.38 24.70
N GLU A 71 14.99 -6.68 24.48
CA GLU A 71 15.03 -5.58 23.51
C GLU A 71 14.77 -6.07 22.08
N LEU A 72 15.32 -7.23 21.72
CA LEU A 72 15.08 -7.87 20.42
C LEU A 72 13.60 -8.22 20.24
N ASP A 73 12.96 -8.79 21.26
CA ASP A 73 11.55 -9.16 21.20
C ASP A 73 10.65 -7.92 21.04
N VAL A 74 10.93 -6.84 21.79
CA VAL A 74 10.21 -5.56 21.64
C VAL A 74 10.44 -4.94 20.26
N ALA A 75 11.64 -5.03 19.70
CA ALA A 75 11.92 -4.50 18.37
C ALA A 75 11.14 -5.27 17.28
N ARG A 76 11.04 -6.59 17.40
CA ARG A 76 10.23 -7.44 16.50
C ARG A 76 8.75 -7.10 16.56
N GLU A 77 8.20 -6.94 17.76
CA GLU A 77 6.79 -6.54 17.91
C GLU A 77 6.50 -5.17 17.27
N ARG A 78 7.42 -4.22 17.42
CA ARG A 78 7.29 -2.88 16.78
C ARG A 78 7.37 -2.98 15.26
N GLU A 79 8.28 -3.79 14.73
CA GLU A 79 8.41 -4.02 13.30
C GLU A 79 7.14 -4.66 12.73
N GLU A 80 6.62 -5.70 13.39
CA GLU A 80 5.39 -6.38 13.00
C GLU A 80 4.19 -5.43 13.00
N HIS A 81 4.01 -4.63 14.07
CA HIS A 81 2.95 -3.62 14.13
C HIS A 81 3.08 -2.56 13.04
N THR A 82 4.30 -2.13 12.71
CA THR A 82 4.54 -1.16 11.63
C THR A 82 4.17 -1.76 10.28
N LEU A 83 4.50 -3.03 10.07
CA LEU A 83 4.21 -3.76 8.83
C LEU A 83 2.71 -3.94 8.64
N VAL A 84 1.98 -4.37 9.69
CA VAL A 84 0.52 -4.49 9.68
C VAL A 84 -0.13 -3.14 9.32
N TYR A 85 0.26 -2.06 10.00
CA TYR A 85 -0.29 -0.73 9.71
C TYR A 85 -0.03 -0.29 8.26
N SER A 86 1.15 -0.60 7.72
CA SER A 86 1.48 -0.25 6.33
C SER A 86 0.68 -1.05 5.30
N VAL A 87 0.35 -2.32 5.59
CA VAL A 87 -0.45 -3.17 4.72
C VAL A 87 -1.91 -2.73 4.72
N GLU A 88 -2.49 -2.48 5.90
CA GLU A 88 -3.86 -1.96 6.02
C GLU A 88 -4.03 -0.65 5.25
N TYR A 89 -3.07 0.27 5.37
CA TYR A 89 -3.09 1.53 4.64
C TYR A 89 -2.97 1.33 3.12
N ALA A 90 -2.16 0.38 2.67
CA ALA A 90 -2.04 0.07 1.24
C ALA A 90 -3.34 -0.50 0.66
N GLU A 91 -4.02 -1.39 1.40
CA GLU A 91 -5.31 -1.96 1.01
C GLU A 91 -6.41 -0.88 0.91
N GLU A 92 -6.46 0.05 1.87
CA GLU A 92 -7.40 1.18 1.82
C GLU A 92 -7.17 2.08 0.59
N TYR A 93 -5.90 2.35 0.25
CA TYR A 93 -5.55 3.11 -0.95
C TYR A 93 -5.95 2.38 -2.23
N GLU A 94 -5.75 1.07 -2.31
CA GLU A 94 -6.13 0.27 -3.48
C GLU A 94 -7.64 0.32 -3.72
N VAL A 95 -8.45 0.16 -2.66
CA VAL A 95 -9.91 0.27 -2.74
C VAL A 95 -10.34 1.66 -3.19
N LEU A 96 -9.76 2.73 -2.61
CA LEU A 96 -10.06 4.11 -3.01
C LEU A 96 -9.67 4.39 -4.46
N PHE A 97 -8.55 3.83 -4.92
CA PHE A 97 -8.08 4.00 -6.29
C PHE A 97 -9.02 3.32 -7.28
N SER A 98 -9.45 2.09 -7.02
CA SER A 98 -10.45 1.40 -7.86
C SER A 98 -11.77 2.17 -7.93
N GLN A 99 -12.27 2.69 -6.80
CA GLN A 99 -13.46 3.53 -6.79
C GLN A 99 -13.29 4.82 -7.61
N TYR A 100 -12.09 5.40 -7.61
CA TYR A 100 -11.80 6.58 -8.42
C TYR A 100 -11.79 6.24 -9.91
N GLU A 101 -11.19 5.12 -10.31
CA GLU A 101 -11.18 4.63 -11.70
C GLU A 101 -12.60 4.38 -12.23
N ASP A 102 -13.44 3.70 -11.45
CA ASP A 102 -14.84 3.45 -11.82
C ASP A 102 -15.62 4.75 -12.03
N ARG A 103 -15.47 5.72 -11.10
CA ARG A 103 -16.10 7.03 -11.21
C ARG A 103 -15.56 7.84 -12.40
N LEU A 104 -14.28 7.68 -12.73
CA LEU A 104 -13.69 8.33 -13.90
C LEU A 104 -14.29 7.77 -15.19
N ASP A 105 -14.42 6.45 -15.30
CA ASP A 105 -15.03 5.79 -16.45
C ASP A 105 -16.50 6.20 -16.65
N ASP A 106 -17.28 6.26 -15.57
CA ASP A 106 -18.66 6.77 -15.61
C ASP A 106 -18.73 8.23 -16.04
N ASN A 107 -17.83 9.10 -15.55
CA ASN A 107 -17.75 10.50 -15.98
C ASN A 107 -17.41 10.63 -17.47
N VAL A 108 -16.51 9.78 -17.99
CA VAL A 108 -16.19 9.75 -19.43
C VAL A 108 -17.41 9.34 -20.25
N LYS A 109 -18.13 8.29 -19.82
CA LYS A 109 -19.38 7.85 -20.47
C LYS A 109 -20.45 8.94 -20.48
N LEU A 110 -20.64 9.65 -19.36
CA LEU A 110 -21.59 10.77 -19.26
C LEU A 110 -21.17 11.93 -20.17
N SER A 111 -19.89 12.27 -20.21
CA SER A 111 -19.35 13.32 -21.07
C SER A 111 -19.60 13.02 -22.56
N LEU A 112 -19.39 11.77 -22.99
CA LEU A 112 -19.68 11.35 -24.36
C LEU A 112 -21.18 11.44 -24.70
N LYS A 113 -22.06 11.04 -23.77
CA LYS A 113 -23.51 11.16 -23.96
C LYS A 113 -23.96 12.61 -24.08
N LEU A 114 -23.40 13.49 -23.24
CA LEU A 114 -23.69 14.93 -23.27
C LEU A 114 -23.25 15.54 -24.60
N GLU A 115 -22.07 15.18 -25.10
CA GLU A 115 -21.56 15.69 -26.37
C GLU A 115 -22.42 15.25 -27.57
N GLU A 116 -22.85 13.99 -27.59
CA GLU A 116 -23.76 13.50 -28.62
C GLU A 116 -25.13 14.20 -28.56
N ALA A 117 -25.65 14.47 -27.37
CA ALA A 117 -26.91 15.20 -27.22
C ALA A 117 -26.79 16.65 -27.71
N LYS A 118 -25.68 17.34 -27.40
CA LYS A 118 -25.39 18.69 -27.94
C LYS A 118 -25.37 18.69 -29.46
N ARG A 119 -24.66 17.73 -30.06
CA ARG A 119 -24.59 17.58 -31.53
C ARG A 119 -25.98 17.42 -32.16
N GLN A 120 -26.87 16.66 -31.53
CA GLN A 120 -28.25 16.49 -32.01
C GLN A 120 -29.07 17.78 -31.91
N VAL A 121 -28.89 18.56 -30.83
CA VAL A 121 -29.53 19.87 -30.66
C VAL A 121 -29.06 20.85 -31.74
N GLU A 122 -27.75 20.94 -31.98
CA GLU A 122 -27.17 21.78 -33.03
C GLU A 122 -27.72 21.44 -34.42
N GLN A 123 -27.84 20.14 -34.74
CA GLN A 123 -28.42 19.69 -36.01
C GLN A 123 -29.89 20.10 -36.15
N LYS A 124 -30.67 20.04 -35.07
CA LYS A 124 -32.07 20.49 -35.06
C LYS A 124 -32.17 22.00 -35.24
N ILE A 125 -31.33 22.79 -34.56
CA ILE A 125 -31.28 24.26 -34.72
C ILE A 125 -30.97 24.62 -36.17
N ALA A 126 -29.95 24.00 -36.78
CA ALA A 126 -29.62 24.24 -38.18
C ALA A 126 -30.79 23.94 -39.12
N THR A 127 -31.55 22.88 -38.84
CA THR A 127 -32.76 22.52 -39.59
C THR A 127 -33.87 23.56 -39.44
N ILE A 128 -34.10 24.06 -38.22
CA ILE A 128 -35.09 25.12 -37.94
C ILE A 128 -34.72 26.40 -38.70
N LEU A 129 -33.46 26.86 -38.58
CA LEU A 129 -33.00 28.08 -39.24
C LEU A 129 -33.12 28.01 -40.78
N SER A 130 -32.81 26.85 -41.36
CA SER A 130 -32.99 26.61 -42.80
C SER A 130 -34.46 26.70 -43.22
N ARG A 131 -35.38 26.13 -42.43
CA ARG A 131 -36.82 26.21 -42.69
C ARG A 131 -37.38 27.62 -42.52
N ASP A 132 -36.93 28.36 -41.50
CA ASP A 132 -37.33 29.75 -41.31
C ASP A 132 -36.90 30.64 -42.47
N LEU A 133 -35.71 30.40 -43.03
CA LEU A 133 -35.26 31.09 -44.23
C LEU A 133 -36.18 30.78 -45.44
N ALA A 134 -36.51 29.51 -45.67
CA ALA A 134 -37.42 29.10 -46.74
C ALA A 134 -38.83 29.71 -46.54
N LEU A 135 -39.30 29.77 -45.30
CA LEU A 135 -40.58 30.37 -44.95
C LEU A 135 -40.62 31.86 -45.25
N ASN A 136 -39.54 32.58 -44.94
CA ASN A 136 -39.39 34.00 -45.29
C ASN A 136 -39.39 34.20 -46.82
N GLN A 137 -38.70 33.35 -47.57
CA GLN A 137 -38.69 33.41 -49.04
C GLN A 137 -40.09 33.18 -49.63
N LEU A 138 -40.82 32.17 -49.15
CA LEU A 138 -42.17 31.87 -49.62
C LEU A 138 -43.16 32.96 -49.20
N THR A 139 -43.01 33.53 -48.01
CA THR A 139 -43.81 34.67 -47.53
C THR A 139 -43.63 35.91 -48.40
N ASN A 140 -42.39 36.23 -48.78
CA ASN A 140 -42.10 37.35 -49.69
C ASN A 140 -42.70 37.09 -51.09
N LYS A 141 -42.58 35.87 -51.61
CA LYS A 141 -43.16 35.49 -52.91
C LYS A 141 -44.69 35.60 -52.90
N LEU A 142 -45.32 35.19 -51.80
CA LEU A 142 -46.76 35.32 -51.60
C LEU A 142 -47.19 36.80 -51.58
N ALA A 143 -46.45 37.65 -50.86
CA ALA A 143 -46.74 39.09 -50.80
C ALA A 143 -46.69 39.74 -52.19
N TRP A 144 -45.65 39.43 -52.96
CA TRP A 144 -45.50 39.92 -54.34
C TRP A 144 -46.65 39.44 -55.26
N LEU A 145 -47.05 38.18 -55.17
CA LEU A 145 -48.18 37.66 -55.96
C LEU A 145 -49.52 38.31 -55.58
N LYS A 146 -49.74 38.59 -54.29
CA LYS A 146 -50.95 39.31 -53.82
C LYS A 146 -51.00 40.73 -54.38
N GLU A 147 -49.87 41.42 -54.43
CA GLU A 147 -49.76 42.75 -55.05
C GLU A 147 -50.00 42.69 -56.57
N LYS A 148 -49.46 41.66 -57.24
CA LYS A 148 -49.70 41.43 -58.67
C LYS A 148 -51.17 41.14 -58.98
N ALA A 149 -51.84 40.33 -58.15
CA ALA A 149 -53.28 40.08 -58.28
C ALA A 149 -54.10 41.37 -58.10
N ALA A 150 -53.69 42.25 -57.18
CA ALA A 150 -54.39 43.51 -56.92
C ALA A 150 -54.22 44.56 -58.04
N SER A 151 -53.18 44.44 -58.89
CA SER A 151 -52.89 45.38 -59.98
C SER A 151 -53.51 45.02 -61.33
N GLY A 152 -54.15 43.84 -61.44
CA GLY A 152 -55.14 43.51 -62.47
C GLY A 152 -54.60 43.14 -63.85
N SER A 153 -54.55 41.83 -64.16
CA SER A 153 -54.63 41.35 -65.54
C SER A 153 -55.44 40.05 -65.63
N ARG A 154 -56.60 40.13 -66.27
CA ARG A 154 -57.74 39.19 -66.21
C ARG A 154 -57.49 37.75 -66.70
N HIS A 155 -56.32 37.46 -67.27
CA HIS A 155 -55.92 36.10 -67.70
C HIS A 155 -54.78 35.52 -66.86
N GLU A 156 -54.11 36.32 -66.03
CA GLU A 156 -53.18 35.83 -65.01
C GLU A 156 -53.86 35.62 -63.66
N ASP A 157 -55.04 36.21 -63.43
CA ASP A 157 -55.73 36.21 -62.13
C ASP A 157 -56.04 34.80 -61.58
N GLU A 158 -56.56 33.86 -62.40
CA GLU A 158 -56.85 32.49 -61.92
C GLU A 158 -55.58 31.69 -61.57
N LEU A 159 -54.52 31.82 -62.38
CA LEU A 159 -53.23 31.17 -62.12
C LEU A 159 -52.52 31.79 -60.90
N VAL A 160 -52.63 33.11 -60.73
CA VAL A 160 -52.10 33.84 -59.58
C VAL A 160 -52.87 33.48 -58.31
N GLU A 161 -54.20 33.41 -58.35
CA GLU A 161 -55.02 32.95 -57.23
C GLU A 161 -54.73 31.50 -56.84
N TYR A 162 -54.60 30.60 -57.83
CA TYR A 162 -54.18 29.23 -57.59
C TYR A 162 -52.79 29.17 -56.92
N ARG A 163 -51.83 29.96 -57.42
CA ARG A 163 -50.48 30.00 -56.84
C ARG A 163 -50.46 30.61 -55.44
N ILE A 164 -51.29 31.61 -55.16
CA ILE A 164 -51.49 32.17 -53.82
C ILE A 164 -52.05 31.09 -52.87
N ARG A 165 -53.04 30.32 -53.31
CA ARG A 165 -53.63 29.23 -52.51
C ARG A 165 -52.59 28.15 -52.19
N ALA A 166 -51.87 27.67 -53.20
CA ALA A 166 -50.81 26.67 -53.03
C ALA A 166 -49.69 27.16 -52.09
N LEU A 167 -49.25 28.41 -52.23
CA LEU A 167 -48.23 28.98 -51.34
C LEU A 167 -48.73 29.16 -49.90
N ASN A 168 -50.00 29.49 -49.69
CA ASN A 168 -50.58 29.58 -48.35
C ASN A 168 -50.59 28.22 -47.65
N GLU A 169 -50.92 27.15 -48.38
CA GLU A 169 -50.84 25.77 -47.88
C GLU A 169 -49.40 25.39 -47.54
N GLU A 170 -48.44 25.59 -48.46
CA GLU A 170 -47.01 25.34 -48.21
C GLU A 170 -46.48 26.13 -46.99
N ILE A 171 -46.86 27.40 -46.84
CA ILE A 171 -46.48 28.22 -45.67
C ILE A 171 -47.12 27.69 -44.39
N SER A 172 -48.40 27.30 -44.42
CA SER A 172 -49.09 26.75 -43.25
C SER A 172 -48.43 25.46 -42.77
N ASP A 173 -48.11 24.55 -43.69
CA ASP A 173 -47.45 23.28 -43.39
C ASP A 173 -46.05 23.51 -42.82
N MET A 174 -45.27 24.42 -43.41
CA MET A 174 -43.96 24.78 -42.88
C MET A 174 -44.03 25.41 -41.48
N LYS A 175 -45.01 26.29 -41.20
CA LYS A 175 -45.20 26.85 -39.85
C LYS A 175 -45.47 25.75 -38.84
N CYS A 176 -46.36 24.81 -39.17
CA CYS A 176 -46.68 23.67 -38.31
C CYS A 176 -45.43 22.82 -38.03
N ASN A 177 -44.62 22.57 -39.06
CA ASN A 177 -43.37 21.84 -38.96
C ASN A 177 -42.31 22.55 -38.09
N VAL A 178 -42.17 23.87 -38.19
CA VAL A 178 -41.27 24.66 -37.34
C VAL A 178 -41.73 24.65 -35.88
N CYS A 179 -43.02 24.87 -35.62
CA CYS A 179 -43.57 24.78 -34.26
C CYS A 179 -43.30 23.42 -33.63
N THR A 180 -43.55 22.33 -34.38
CA THR A 180 -43.30 20.96 -33.90
C THR A 180 -41.83 20.72 -33.57
N LEU A 181 -40.90 21.20 -34.42
CA LEU A 181 -39.47 21.08 -34.15
C LEU A 181 -39.04 21.89 -32.92
N ASN A 182 -39.58 23.09 -32.73
CA ASN A 182 -39.29 23.91 -31.55
C ASN A 182 -39.77 23.25 -30.26
N GLU A 183 -40.95 22.63 -30.26
CA GLU A 183 -41.43 21.85 -29.11
C GLU A 183 -40.51 20.67 -28.78
N GLN A 184 -40.02 19.96 -29.81
CA GLN A 184 -39.07 18.86 -29.62
C GLN A 184 -37.70 19.34 -29.12
N LEU A 185 -37.28 20.54 -29.52
CA LEU A 185 -36.05 21.16 -29.05
C LEU A 185 -36.18 21.54 -27.57
N LEU A 186 -37.28 22.20 -27.21
CA LEU A 186 -37.56 22.61 -25.84
C LEU A 186 -37.62 21.40 -24.89
N LYS A 187 -38.25 20.29 -25.32
CA LYS A 187 -38.23 19.04 -24.53
C LYS A 187 -36.81 18.51 -24.31
N LYS A 188 -35.95 18.57 -25.34
CA LYS A 188 -34.56 18.13 -25.23
C LYS A 188 -33.71 19.03 -24.36
N GLU A 189 -33.97 20.33 -24.35
CA GLU A 189 -33.33 21.30 -23.46
C GLU A 189 -33.68 21.00 -21.99
N ILE A 190 -34.96 20.78 -21.67
CA ILE A 190 -35.40 20.39 -20.32
C ILE A 190 -34.81 19.05 -19.89
N GLU A 191 -34.76 18.06 -20.79
CA GLU A 191 -34.12 16.76 -20.52
C GLU A 191 -32.62 16.90 -20.22
N LEU A 192 -31.93 17.84 -20.86
CA LEU A 192 -30.51 18.10 -20.60
C LEU A 192 -30.29 18.84 -19.27
N ASP A 193 -31.18 19.76 -18.90
CA ASP A 193 -31.09 20.51 -17.64
C ASP A 193 -31.44 19.68 -16.41
N THR A 194 -32.13 18.54 -16.59
CA THR A 194 -32.61 17.68 -15.50
C THR A 194 -31.86 16.34 -15.37
N ALA A 195 -30.94 16.04 -16.28
CA ALA A 195 -30.09 14.85 -16.28
C ALA A 195 -28.76 15.09 -15.54
#